data_AF-A0A2H6LNF0-F1
#
_entry.id   AF-A0A2H6LNF0-F1
#
_cell.length_a   1.000
_cell.length_b   1.000
_cell.length_c   1.000
_cell.angle_alpha   90.00
_cell.angle_beta   90.00
_cell.angle_gamma   90.00
#
_symmetry.space_group_name_H-M   'P 1'
#
loop_
_entity.id
_entity.type
_entity.pdbx_description
1 polymer ?
#
loop_
_entity_poly.entity_id
_entity_poly.type
_entity_poly.pdbx_seq_one_letter_code
_entity_poly.pdbx_strand_id
1 'polypeptide(L)'
;MKHQGFHFSSVKNIYFLSGRNLKFNLSLKAGLTALLVAATGSTLLVGTANGGASPSVMAQAPATAKVIYVNPTTGQNNTGAGATAAAPYKTISFALTQAQPSTVIRLAPGTYNQEAGETFPLLLKSGVTIQGDEPSKGQGVIITGAGFYTSRTFARQEITILADNDSAIAGVTVINPTQRGTGIWVESTNPTIQNNTFTNNGREGIFVTGTGNPTIEGNIFVQNKGNGISLAKASQGIVRNNLFQDTGFGLAIGGTSTTLVEGNQIIQNQDGLFISDSAKPVLRKNVIQNNKRDGVVAITTAEPNLGTNENLGGNLIRGNTRYDVNNATKTSTIVAVGNDVDQKKIFGKVDFVAATVEPPAGGAVAFKDVPSNFWAKSYIEALASQNIIAGFPDGTFKPNEPVTRAQFATIITKALNPSAKRSAINFQDVPSNFWAFAAIKSAYQSQFVSGYPDGSFKPQQQIPRVQALVALANGLGLTANNQNIIGFYNDAAQIPNYAVGPVAAATSRQLVINYPTVKQLDPNRQATRAEVAAFVYQALVNAGRAQPINSPYLVTVQ
;
A
#
# COMPACT_ATOMS: atom_id res chain seq x y z
N MET A 1 -25.82 3.71 17.04
CA MET A 1 -25.00 4.93 17.18
C MET A 1 -24.95 5.63 15.82
N LYS A 2 -25.40 6.89 15.73
CA LYS A 2 -25.47 7.67 14.48
C LYS A 2 -24.08 8.26 14.18
N HIS A 3 -23.47 7.86 13.07
CA HIS A 3 -22.23 8.48 12.58
C HIS A 3 -22.56 9.82 11.90
N GLN A 4 -22.06 10.92 12.46
CA GLN A 4 -22.24 12.27 11.94
C GLN A 4 -21.16 12.61 10.92
N GLY A 5 -21.50 12.51 9.64
CA GLY A 5 -20.90 13.29 8.55
C GLY A 5 -21.84 14.44 8.19
N PHE A 6 -21.30 15.65 8.08
CA PHE A 6 -21.93 16.88 7.59
C PHE A 6 -23.40 17.15 7.98
N HIS A 7 -23.62 17.83 9.11
CA HIS A 7 -24.89 18.50 9.40
C HIS A 7 -24.85 19.95 8.89
N PHE A 8 -25.61 20.25 7.83
CA PHE A 8 -26.06 21.61 7.53
C PHE A 8 -27.50 21.76 8.03
N SER A 9 -27.73 22.77 8.87
CA SER A 9 -29.06 23.09 9.41
C SER A 9 -29.92 23.71 8.31
N SER A 10 -31.11 23.17 8.10
CA SER A 10 -32.13 23.70 7.20
C SER A 10 -32.78 24.93 7.83
N VAL A 11 -32.71 26.07 7.17
CA VAL A 11 -33.60 27.21 7.44
C VAL A 11 -34.55 27.34 6.25
N LYS A 12 -35.84 27.12 6.52
CA LYS A 12 -36.96 27.39 5.60
C LYS A 12 -37.46 28.81 5.80
N ASN A 13 -37.98 29.35 4.69
CA ASN A 13 -38.83 30.54 4.51
C ASN A 13 -38.13 31.90 4.54
N ILE A 14 -38.09 32.55 3.37
CA ILE A 14 -38.55 33.92 3.13
C ILE A 14 -39.03 34.02 1.66
N TYR A 15 -40.04 34.84 1.48
CA TYR A 15 -40.98 34.99 0.37
C TYR A 15 -40.39 35.33 -1.01
N PHE A 16 -41.06 34.82 -2.05
CA PHE A 16 -40.95 35.30 -3.44
C PHE A 16 -41.60 36.67 -3.57
N LEU A 17 -40.85 37.65 -4.09
CA LEU A 17 -41.38 38.80 -4.82
C LEU A 17 -40.60 38.98 -6.12
N SER A 18 -41.34 39.34 -7.15
CA SER A 18 -41.04 39.29 -8.57
C SER A 18 -40.23 40.47 -9.10
N GLY A 19 -39.49 40.22 -10.18
CA GLY A 19 -39.31 41.16 -11.31
C GLY A 19 -38.08 42.06 -11.30
N ARG A 20 -37.14 41.82 -12.24
CA ARG A 20 -36.93 42.63 -13.46
C ARG A 20 -35.63 42.24 -14.17
N ASN A 21 -35.75 42.13 -15.50
CA ASN A 21 -34.66 41.97 -16.45
C ASN A 21 -33.78 43.23 -16.51
N LEU A 22 -32.45 43.05 -16.48
CA LEU A 22 -31.51 43.98 -17.13
C LEU A 22 -30.50 43.19 -17.96
N LYS A 23 -30.50 43.49 -19.26
CA LYS A 23 -29.49 43.08 -20.23
C LYS A 23 -28.25 43.94 -20.06
N PHE A 24 -27.06 43.34 -20.11
CA PHE A 24 -25.83 44.05 -20.46
C PHE A 24 -25.09 43.27 -21.54
N ASN A 25 -24.88 43.94 -22.68
CA ASN A 25 -24.01 43.51 -23.77
C ASN A 25 -22.55 43.80 -23.40
N LEU A 26 -21.65 42.84 -23.61
CA LEU A 26 -20.25 43.15 -23.89
C LEU A 26 -19.74 42.26 -25.03
N SER A 27 -19.13 42.96 -25.99
CA SER A 27 -18.59 42.51 -27.27
C SER A 27 -17.27 41.75 -27.08
N LEU A 28 -17.16 40.56 -27.69
CA LEU A 28 -15.89 39.84 -27.91
C LEU A 28 -15.33 40.25 -29.28
N LYS A 29 -14.08 40.72 -29.30
CA LYS A 29 -13.27 40.75 -30.54
C LYS A 29 -12.57 39.40 -30.72
N ALA A 30 -12.84 38.78 -31.85
CA ALA A 30 -12.20 37.56 -32.34
C ALA A 30 -10.83 37.83 -32.96
N GLY A 31 -9.90 36.91 -32.77
CA GLY A 31 -8.67 36.79 -33.54
C GLY A 31 -8.43 35.30 -33.82
N LEU A 32 -8.89 34.86 -35.00
CA LEU A 32 -8.67 33.53 -35.54
C LEU A 32 -7.65 33.66 -36.67
N THR A 33 -6.62 32.82 -36.71
CA THR A 33 -5.97 32.46 -37.97
C THR A 33 -5.26 31.11 -37.82
N ALA A 34 -5.84 30.11 -38.47
CA ALA A 34 -5.17 28.88 -38.84
C ALA A 34 -4.59 29.06 -40.25
N LEU A 35 -3.41 28.49 -40.54
CA LEU A 35 -2.98 28.21 -41.90
C LEU A 35 -2.30 26.84 -41.95
N LEU A 36 -2.72 26.07 -42.94
CA LEU A 36 -2.40 24.68 -43.22
C LEU A 36 -1.53 24.60 -44.49
N VAL A 37 -0.89 23.44 -44.72
CA VAL A 37 -0.34 22.90 -46.00
C VAL A 37 1.15 23.16 -46.31
N ALA A 38 1.99 22.12 -46.25
CA ALA A 38 2.42 21.29 -47.40
C ALA A 38 3.68 20.46 -47.07
N ALA A 39 3.64 19.19 -47.47
CA ALA A 39 4.78 18.29 -47.49
C ALA A 39 5.66 18.53 -48.72
N THR A 40 6.99 18.41 -48.58
CA THR A 40 7.88 17.85 -49.60
C THR A 40 9.02 17.10 -48.90
N GLY A 41 9.31 15.90 -49.37
CA GLY A 41 10.40 15.07 -48.86
C GLY A 41 11.74 15.43 -49.51
N SER A 42 12.82 15.07 -48.84
CA SER A 42 14.00 14.41 -49.44
C SER A 42 15.00 14.03 -48.35
N THR A 43 15.67 12.92 -48.64
CA THR A 43 16.62 12.16 -47.83
C THR A 43 17.95 12.87 -47.56
N LEU A 44 18.45 12.66 -46.33
CA LEU A 44 19.84 12.50 -45.88
C LEU A 44 20.96 13.38 -46.50
N LEU A 45 21.54 14.23 -45.64
CA LEU A 45 22.98 14.51 -45.63
C LEU A 45 23.48 14.40 -44.18
N VAL A 46 24.30 13.38 -43.93
CA VAL A 46 25.08 13.23 -42.70
C VAL A 46 26.21 14.26 -42.78
N GLY A 47 26.15 15.27 -41.92
CA GLY A 47 27.19 16.28 -41.74
C GLY A 47 27.50 16.41 -40.26
N THR A 48 28.63 15.85 -39.84
CA THR A 48 29.22 16.05 -38.52
C THR A 48 29.62 17.51 -38.33
N ALA A 49 29.07 18.18 -37.31
CA ALA A 49 29.53 19.50 -36.87
C ALA A 49 29.59 19.58 -35.34
N ASN A 50 30.70 20.12 -34.87
CA ASN A 50 31.21 20.15 -33.51
C ASN A 50 30.30 20.84 -32.48
N GLY A 51 30.40 20.33 -31.25
CA GLY A 51 29.72 20.83 -30.07
C GLY A 51 30.00 22.31 -29.78
N GLY A 52 28.93 23.10 -29.82
CA GLY A 52 28.80 24.35 -29.08
C GLY A 52 28.08 24.06 -27.77
N ALA A 53 28.66 24.51 -26.66
CA ALA A 53 28.22 24.25 -25.29
C ALA A 53 26.73 24.52 -25.07
N SER A 54 25.99 23.49 -24.65
CA SER A 54 24.78 23.70 -23.86
C SER A 54 25.18 24.38 -22.55
N PRO A 55 24.44 25.38 -22.05
CA PRO A 55 24.71 25.92 -20.73
C PRO A 55 24.59 24.78 -19.71
N SER A 56 25.73 24.40 -19.14
CA SER A 56 25.77 23.54 -17.98
C SER A 56 25.07 24.31 -16.86
N VAL A 57 23.82 23.96 -16.59
CA VAL A 57 23.27 24.19 -15.26
C VAL A 57 24.13 23.30 -14.37
N MET A 58 25.17 23.91 -13.77
CA MET A 58 25.91 23.27 -12.71
C MET A 58 24.87 22.87 -11.67
N ALA A 59 24.59 21.58 -11.57
CA ALA A 59 23.90 21.02 -10.43
C ALA A 59 24.76 21.39 -9.22
N GLN A 60 24.35 22.46 -8.54
CA GLN A 60 24.95 22.87 -7.30
C GLN A 60 24.81 21.67 -6.37
N ALA A 61 25.94 21.18 -5.84
CA ALA A 61 25.93 20.10 -4.86
C ALA A 61 24.90 20.44 -3.78
N PRO A 62 24.00 19.50 -3.38
CA PRO A 62 22.95 19.80 -2.42
C PRO A 62 23.60 20.40 -1.17
N ALA A 63 23.15 21.58 -0.78
CA ALA A 63 23.54 22.18 0.49
C ALA A 63 23.29 21.15 1.58
N THR A 64 24.33 20.82 2.36
CA THR A 64 24.24 19.81 3.42
C THR A 64 23.10 20.23 4.37
N ALA A 65 21.99 19.50 4.34
CA ALA A 65 20.82 19.82 5.15
C ALA A 65 21.23 19.87 6.63
N LYS A 66 20.85 20.93 7.34
CA LYS A 66 21.14 21.06 8.78
C LYS A 66 20.31 20.02 9.52
N VAL A 67 20.96 19.11 10.26
CA VAL A 67 20.27 18.11 11.06
C VAL A 67 20.15 18.58 12.51
N ILE A 68 18.95 18.48 13.06
CA ILE A 68 18.65 18.66 14.49
C ILE A 68 18.19 17.32 15.05
N TYR A 69 18.80 16.86 16.15
CA TYR A 69 18.42 15.60 16.81
C TYR A 69 17.49 15.86 17.99
N VAL A 70 16.44 15.04 18.13
CA VAL A 70 15.46 15.15 19.22
C VAL A 70 15.20 13.78 19.86
N ASN A 71 15.25 13.71 21.19
CA ASN A 71 14.91 12.52 21.97
C ASN A 71 14.05 12.92 23.18
N PRO A 72 12.83 12.37 23.32
CA PRO A 72 11.88 12.82 24.35
C PRO A 72 12.29 12.37 25.76
N THR A 73 13.13 11.33 25.85
CA THR A 73 13.58 10.75 27.12
C THR A 73 14.90 11.37 27.59
N THR A 74 15.89 11.49 26.71
CA THR A 74 17.26 11.87 27.09
C THR A 74 17.62 13.32 26.73
N GLY A 75 16.83 14.00 25.91
CA GLY A 75 17.17 15.32 25.41
C GLY A 75 17.00 16.45 26.42
N GLN A 76 17.59 17.61 26.10
CA GLN A 76 17.48 18.85 26.88
C GLN A 76 17.26 20.06 25.96
N ASN A 77 16.37 20.99 26.34
CA ASN A 77 16.05 22.18 25.55
C ASN A 77 16.90 23.38 25.99
N ASN A 78 18.20 23.35 25.72
CA ASN A 78 19.14 24.42 26.07
C ASN A 78 20.10 24.75 24.90
N THR A 79 20.84 25.84 25.07
CA THR A 79 21.90 26.24 24.15
C THR A 79 23.04 25.22 24.22
N GLY A 80 23.30 24.50 23.11
CA GLY A 80 24.35 23.49 23.01
C GLY A 80 23.84 22.08 22.68
N ALA A 81 22.56 21.81 22.92
CA ALA A 81 21.90 20.58 22.48
C ALA A 81 21.41 20.67 21.01
N GLY A 82 20.92 19.55 20.47
CA GLY A 82 20.29 19.42 19.16
C GLY A 82 21.25 19.20 18.00
N ALA A 83 22.54 19.51 18.13
CA ALA A 83 23.50 19.35 17.02
C ALA A 83 23.95 17.91 16.78
N THR A 84 23.84 17.01 17.78
CA THR A 84 24.27 15.61 17.68
C THR A 84 23.28 14.68 18.38
N ALA A 85 23.28 13.39 18.02
CA ALA A 85 22.46 12.38 18.67
C ALA A 85 22.82 12.14 20.15
N ALA A 86 24.05 12.47 20.56
CA ALA A 86 24.52 12.32 21.95
C ALA A 86 24.05 13.46 22.87
N ALA A 87 23.74 14.63 22.31
CA ALA A 87 23.18 15.78 23.03
C ALA A 87 21.94 16.31 22.29
N PRO A 88 20.83 15.55 22.21
CA PRO A 88 19.65 15.95 21.45
C PRO A 88 18.80 16.99 22.19
N TYR A 89 17.96 17.72 21.45
CA TYR A 89 16.86 18.46 22.08
C TYR A 89 15.84 17.50 22.68
N LYS A 90 15.08 17.96 23.68
CA LYS A 90 14.04 17.16 24.32
C LYS A 90 12.78 17.09 23.47
N THR A 91 12.34 18.22 22.92
CA THR A 91 11.02 18.34 22.29
C THR A 91 11.08 18.78 20.83
N ILE A 92 10.14 18.30 20.04
CA ILE A 92 9.92 18.71 18.65
C ILE A 92 9.49 20.17 18.62
N SER A 93 8.61 20.61 19.53
CA SER A 93 8.21 22.02 19.64
C SER A 93 9.42 22.94 19.77
N PHE A 94 10.39 22.60 20.62
CA PHE A 94 11.60 23.40 20.77
C PHE A 94 12.47 23.34 19.51
N ALA A 95 12.69 22.15 18.95
CA ALA A 95 13.45 21.99 17.70
C ALA A 95 12.86 22.82 16.54
N LEU A 96 11.53 22.89 16.43
CA LEU A 96 10.84 23.71 15.44
C LEU A 96 11.11 25.20 15.63
N THR A 97 11.28 25.70 16.86
CA THR A 97 11.68 27.11 17.08
C THR A 97 13.07 27.41 16.53
N GLN A 98 13.99 26.44 16.59
CA GLN A 98 15.38 26.55 16.14
C GLN A 98 15.56 26.26 14.65
N ALA A 99 14.61 25.57 14.04
CA ALA A 99 14.66 25.15 12.64
C ALA A 99 14.51 26.33 11.67
N GLN A 100 15.30 26.29 10.60
CA GLN A 100 15.23 27.14 9.42
C GLN A 100 14.86 26.29 8.19
N PRO A 101 14.43 26.87 7.07
CA PRO A 101 14.20 26.10 5.84
C PRO A 101 15.40 25.21 5.49
N SER A 102 15.15 24.00 4.97
CA SER A 102 16.12 22.93 4.73
C SER A 102 16.67 22.22 5.99
N THR A 103 16.07 22.43 7.16
CA THR A 103 16.42 21.68 8.39
C THR A 103 15.72 20.33 8.42
N VAL A 104 16.44 19.27 8.78
CA VAL A 104 15.90 17.95 9.10
C VAL A 104 15.92 17.76 10.62
N ILE A 105 14.74 17.64 11.22
CA ILE A 105 14.54 17.29 12.63
C ILE A 105 14.45 15.76 12.71
N ARG A 106 15.54 15.12 13.13
CA ARG A 106 15.65 13.67 13.27
C ARG A 106 15.22 13.23 14.67
N LEU A 107 14.23 12.36 14.71
CA LEU A 107 13.62 11.83 15.93
C LEU A 107 14.24 10.49 16.31
N ALA A 108 14.61 10.34 17.57
CA ALA A 108 14.89 9.04 18.17
C ALA A 108 13.58 8.29 18.48
N PRO A 109 13.61 6.95 18.64
CA PRO A 109 12.47 6.22 19.15
C PRO A 109 11.99 6.76 20.51
N GLY A 110 10.68 6.87 20.67
CA GLY A 110 10.05 7.41 21.87
C GLY A 110 8.65 7.97 21.61
N THR A 111 8.01 8.38 22.70
CA THR A 111 6.69 9.01 22.68
C THR A 111 6.82 10.51 22.92
N TYR A 112 6.46 11.29 21.92
CA TYR A 112 6.43 12.75 21.91
C TYR A 112 5.00 13.20 22.21
N ASN A 113 4.75 13.53 23.48
CA ASN A 113 3.45 13.94 24.01
C ASN A 113 3.59 15.15 24.95
N GLN A 114 2.47 15.64 25.48
CA GLN A 114 2.49 16.77 26.43
C GLN A 114 3.28 16.45 27.72
N GLU A 115 3.23 15.21 28.20
CA GLU A 115 4.00 14.76 29.38
C GLU A 115 5.53 14.81 29.14
N ALA A 116 5.96 14.54 27.91
CA ALA A 116 7.34 14.68 27.45
C ALA A 116 7.74 16.16 27.23
N GLY A 117 6.80 17.10 27.33
CA GLY A 117 7.01 18.54 27.20
C GLY A 117 6.63 19.13 25.84
N GLU A 118 6.00 18.37 24.95
CA GLU A 118 5.51 18.92 23.67
C GLU A 118 4.38 19.92 23.88
N THR A 119 4.38 20.97 23.06
CA THR A 119 3.28 21.93 22.95
C THR A 119 2.59 21.74 21.60
N PHE A 120 1.31 21.35 21.64
CA PHE A 120 0.50 21.12 20.45
C PHE A 120 -0.40 22.33 20.12
N PRO A 121 -0.72 22.57 18.84
CA PRO A 121 -0.28 21.79 17.68
C PRO A 121 1.18 22.05 17.33
N LEU A 122 1.87 21.03 16.79
CA LEU A 122 3.21 21.22 16.25
C LEU A 122 3.12 22.02 14.95
N LEU A 123 3.77 23.17 14.91
CA LEU A 123 3.78 24.07 13.75
C LEU A 123 4.98 23.72 12.85
N LEU A 124 4.76 22.84 11.88
CA LEU A 124 5.81 22.44 10.94
C LEU A 124 6.02 23.53 9.89
N LYS A 125 7.11 24.28 10.07
CA LYS A 125 7.49 25.44 9.25
C LYS A 125 7.84 25.07 7.81
N SER A 126 7.77 26.06 6.93
CA SER A 126 8.11 25.85 5.52
C SER A 126 9.53 25.33 5.31
N GLY A 127 9.69 24.36 4.42
CA GLY A 127 10.98 23.76 4.10
C GLY A 127 11.61 22.90 5.20
N VAL A 128 10.92 22.66 6.32
CA VAL A 128 11.43 21.84 7.43
C VAL A 128 10.93 20.39 7.30
N THR A 129 11.80 19.44 7.58
CA THR A 129 11.47 18.01 7.60
C THR A 129 11.44 17.47 9.03
N ILE A 130 10.39 16.75 9.41
CA ILE A 130 10.39 15.84 10.57
C ILE A 130 10.66 14.43 10.05
N GLN A 131 11.70 13.77 10.57
CA GLN A 131 12.14 12.44 10.16
C GLN A 131 12.26 11.48 11.36
N GLY A 132 11.50 10.40 11.35
CA GLY A 132 11.65 9.24 12.24
C GLY A 132 12.24 8.03 11.50
N ASP A 133 11.60 6.86 11.65
CA ASP A 133 12.00 5.59 11.03
C ASP A 133 11.06 5.22 9.87
N GLU A 134 11.48 5.56 8.65
CA GLU A 134 10.70 5.31 7.42
C GLU A 134 10.51 3.82 7.09
N PRO A 135 11.55 2.96 7.14
CA PRO A 135 11.39 1.52 6.94
C PRO A 135 10.31 0.88 7.83
N SER A 136 10.25 1.28 9.10
CA SER A 136 9.24 0.78 10.04
C SER A 136 7.93 1.56 10.01
N LYS A 137 7.82 2.57 9.15
CA LYS A 137 6.71 3.54 9.11
C LYS A 137 6.37 4.16 10.48
N GLY A 138 7.41 4.38 11.30
CA GLY A 138 7.29 5.06 12.58
C GLY A 138 6.76 4.25 13.77
N GLN A 139 6.72 2.91 13.71
CA GLN A 139 6.30 2.05 14.85
C GLN A 139 6.97 2.40 16.20
N GLY A 140 8.21 2.90 16.20
CA GLY A 140 8.94 3.32 17.41
C GLY A 140 8.95 4.82 17.68
N VAL A 141 8.41 5.66 16.80
CA VAL A 141 8.49 7.13 16.88
C VAL A 141 7.07 7.69 16.90
N ILE A 142 6.51 7.90 18.10
CA ILE A 142 5.08 8.19 18.29
C ILE A 142 4.89 9.66 18.66
N ILE A 143 4.16 10.40 17.83
CA ILE A 143 3.71 11.77 18.12
C ILE A 143 2.23 11.69 18.52
N THR A 144 1.93 11.99 19.78
CA THR A 144 0.55 11.89 20.30
C THR A 144 0.15 13.14 21.09
N GLY A 145 -0.92 13.79 20.66
CA GLY A 145 -1.44 14.98 21.30
C GLY A 145 -2.33 15.80 20.40
N ALA A 146 -2.88 16.88 20.94
CA ALA A 146 -3.80 17.76 20.25
C ALA A 146 -3.65 19.20 20.75
N GLY A 147 -3.87 20.15 19.85
CA GLY A 147 -4.03 21.55 20.19
C GLY A 147 -5.00 22.24 19.24
N PHE A 148 -5.53 23.37 19.69
CA PHE A 148 -6.51 24.12 18.90
C PHE A 148 -5.84 24.92 17.78
N TYR A 149 -6.43 24.85 16.60
CA TYR A 149 -6.08 25.65 15.45
C TYR A 149 -7.33 26.31 14.85
N THR A 150 -7.29 27.62 14.62
CA THR A 150 -8.36 28.33 13.94
C THR A 150 -8.06 28.37 12.45
N SER A 151 -8.75 27.51 11.70
CA SER A 151 -8.62 27.43 10.24
C SER A 151 -9.10 28.72 9.54
N ARG A 152 -8.48 29.06 8.41
CA ARG A 152 -8.88 30.19 7.56
C ARG A 152 -10.04 29.83 6.64
N THR A 153 -10.18 28.55 6.32
CA THR A 153 -11.15 27.99 5.37
C THR A 153 -12.23 27.14 6.04
N PHE A 154 -12.07 26.88 7.35
CA PHE A 154 -12.99 26.18 8.24
C PHE A 154 -13.11 26.89 9.59
N ALA A 155 -13.82 26.30 10.55
CA ALA A 155 -13.88 26.76 11.93
C ALA A 155 -12.69 26.22 12.75
N ARG A 156 -12.64 26.57 14.04
CA ARG A 156 -11.68 26.02 15.01
C ARG A 156 -11.67 24.47 14.98
N GLN A 157 -10.48 23.90 14.86
CA GLN A 157 -10.21 22.46 14.84
C GLN A 157 -9.27 22.07 15.97
N GLU A 158 -9.22 20.77 16.28
CA GLU A 158 -8.21 20.17 17.16
C GLU A 158 -7.29 19.30 16.33
N ILE A 159 -6.01 19.66 16.26
CA ILE A 159 -5.05 19.05 15.35
C ILE A 159 -3.77 18.69 16.10
N THR A 160 -3.02 17.68 15.62
CA THR A 160 -1.68 17.36 16.17
C THR A 160 -0.60 18.18 15.48
N ILE A 161 -0.63 18.28 14.16
CA ILE A 161 0.39 18.97 13.37
C ILE A 161 -0.28 19.89 12.34
N LEU A 162 0.22 21.11 12.21
CA LEU A 162 -0.08 22.00 11.09
C LEU A 162 1.12 22.00 10.13
N ALA A 163 0.93 21.59 8.88
CA ALA A 163 2.01 21.47 7.91
C ALA A 163 2.01 22.61 6.88
N ASP A 164 3.13 23.32 6.80
CA ASP A 164 3.33 24.46 5.89
C ASP A 164 4.02 24.07 4.57
N ASN A 165 4.22 25.03 3.68
CA ASN A 165 4.75 24.82 2.33
C ASN A 165 6.12 24.16 2.31
N ASP A 166 6.33 23.24 1.39
CA ASP A 166 7.60 22.55 1.15
C ASP A 166 8.14 21.81 2.38
N SER A 167 7.30 21.62 3.40
CA SER A 167 7.65 20.83 4.58
C SER A 167 7.49 19.33 4.31
N ALA A 168 8.14 18.51 5.12
CA ALA A 168 8.03 17.06 5.01
C ALA A 168 7.85 16.37 6.36
N ILE A 169 7.06 15.30 6.38
CA ILE A 169 6.92 14.39 7.53
C ILE A 169 7.14 12.97 7.06
N ALA A 170 8.09 12.28 7.68
CA ALA A 170 8.47 10.94 7.30
C ALA A 170 8.78 10.02 8.49
N GLY A 171 8.32 8.77 8.45
CA GLY A 171 8.71 7.74 9.42
C GLY A 171 8.19 7.94 10.85
N VAL A 172 7.01 8.52 11.03
CA VAL A 172 6.40 8.71 12.36
C VAL A 172 5.03 8.05 12.49
N THR A 173 4.64 7.73 13.72
CA THR A 173 3.25 7.38 14.07
C THR A 173 2.55 8.62 14.64
N VAL A 174 1.41 9.02 14.08
CA VAL A 174 0.61 10.19 14.53
C VAL A 174 -0.73 9.75 15.12
N ILE A 175 -0.97 10.17 16.36
CA ILE A 175 -2.20 9.86 17.12
C ILE A 175 -2.79 11.16 17.69
N ASN A 176 -4.04 11.44 17.33
CA ASN A 176 -4.85 12.47 17.97
C ASN A 176 -6.02 11.82 18.73
N PRO A 177 -5.90 11.59 20.05
CA PRO A 177 -6.89 10.80 20.79
C PRO A 177 -8.19 11.57 21.05
N THR A 178 -8.26 12.88 20.78
CA THR A 178 -9.47 13.66 21.07
C THR A 178 -10.59 13.27 20.12
N GLN A 179 -11.85 13.34 20.57
CA GLN A 179 -12.99 12.86 19.78
C GLN A 179 -13.12 13.54 18.40
N ARG A 180 -12.70 14.81 18.30
CA ARG A 180 -12.69 15.58 17.04
C ARG A 180 -11.28 15.84 16.52
N GLY A 181 -10.33 15.02 16.95
CA GLY A 181 -8.91 15.16 16.66
C GLY A 181 -8.52 14.70 15.28
N THR A 182 -7.87 15.59 14.53
CA THR A 182 -7.20 15.29 13.26
C THR A 182 -5.69 15.17 13.49
N GLY A 183 -5.03 14.22 12.85
CA GLY A 183 -3.56 14.09 12.93
C GLY A 183 -2.84 15.29 12.32
N ILE A 184 -2.82 15.37 10.99
CA ILE A 184 -2.19 16.48 10.25
C ILE A 184 -3.25 17.34 9.55
N TRP A 185 -3.11 18.66 9.70
CA TRP A 185 -3.89 19.65 8.97
C TRP A 185 -3.04 20.30 7.87
N VAL A 186 -3.57 20.31 6.65
CA VAL A 186 -2.96 20.92 5.46
C VAL A 186 -3.93 21.96 4.91
N GLU A 187 -3.54 23.22 4.89
CA GLU A 187 -4.43 24.33 4.53
C GLU A 187 -3.79 25.30 3.54
N SER A 188 -4.12 25.11 2.26
CA SER A 188 -3.51 25.84 1.15
C SER A 188 -1.98 25.76 1.13
N THR A 189 -1.44 24.58 1.47
CA THR A 189 -0.01 24.27 1.49
C THR A 189 0.28 22.95 0.77
N ASN A 190 1.56 22.69 0.47
CA ASN A 190 2.05 21.58 -0.37
C ASN A 190 3.05 20.60 0.33
N PRO A 191 2.80 20.12 1.57
CA PRO A 191 3.76 19.26 2.26
C PRO A 191 3.92 17.88 1.60
N THR A 192 5.06 17.24 1.84
CA THR A 192 5.30 15.81 1.53
C THR A 192 5.11 14.97 2.79
N ILE A 193 4.19 14.02 2.76
CA ILE A 193 3.84 13.16 3.89
C ILE A 193 4.05 11.72 3.45
N GLN A 194 5.14 11.11 3.90
CA GLN A 194 5.57 9.80 3.39
C GLN A 194 5.92 8.78 4.46
N ASN A 195 5.60 7.50 4.23
CA ASN A 195 6.05 6.41 5.09
C ASN A 195 5.70 6.60 6.59
N ASN A 196 4.52 7.14 6.89
CA ASN A 196 4.04 7.33 8.26
C ASN A 196 2.92 6.34 8.61
N THR A 197 2.60 6.25 9.90
CA THR A 197 1.41 5.55 10.40
C THR A 197 0.45 6.54 11.07
N PHE A 198 -0.80 6.58 10.63
CA PHE A 198 -1.88 7.36 11.23
C PHE A 198 -2.88 6.40 11.86
N THR A 199 -2.90 6.36 13.18
CA THR A 199 -3.76 5.42 13.91
C THR A 199 -4.48 6.07 15.07
N ASN A 200 -5.67 5.54 15.39
CA ASN A 200 -6.46 5.96 16.55
C ASN A 200 -6.74 7.47 16.62
N ASN A 201 -6.78 8.16 15.47
CA ASN A 201 -7.22 9.55 15.40
C ASN A 201 -8.75 9.61 15.58
N GLY A 202 -9.24 10.56 16.38
CA GLY A 202 -10.68 10.66 16.65
C GLY A 202 -11.54 11.06 15.45
N ARG A 203 -10.94 11.70 14.45
CA ARG A 203 -11.53 11.86 13.12
C ARG A 203 -10.60 11.30 12.04
N GLU A 204 -9.76 12.13 11.44
CA GLU A 204 -8.94 11.78 10.27
C GLU A 204 -7.46 11.69 10.61
N GLY A 205 -6.73 10.87 9.87
CA GLY A 205 -5.27 10.94 9.88
C GLY A 205 -4.78 12.26 9.29
N ILE A 206 -5.30 12.65 8.12
CA ILE A 206 -4.95 13.90 7.44
C ILE A 206 -6.21 14.61 6.95
N PHE A 207 -6.25 15.94 7.11
CA PHE A 207 -7.27 16.80 6.52
C PHE A 207 -6.63 17.83 5.59
N VAL A 208 -7.10 17.92 4.35
CA VAL A 208 -6.65 18.86 3.32
C VAL A 208 -7.77 19.84 2.98
N THR A 209 -7.48 21.13 3.01
CA THR A 209 -8.45 22.19 2.73
C THR A 209 -7.84 23.35 1.94
N GLY A 210 -8.71 24.29 1.54
CA GLY A 210 -8.37 25.47 0.76
C GLY A 210 -7.98 25.04 -0.65
N THR A 211 -6.75 25.36 -1.02
CA THR A 211 -6.11 24.94 -2.28
C THR A 211 -4.94 23.98 -2.01
N GLY A 212 -4.94 23.30 -0.86
CA GLY A 212 -3.84 22.43 -0.45
C GLY A 212 -3.56 21.34 -1.47
N ASN A 213 -2.29 21.09 -1.76
CA ASN A 213 -1.83 20.19 -2.81
C ASN A 213 -0.66 19.30 -2.32
N PRO A 214 -0.85 18.52 -1.24
CA PRO A 214 0.21 17.69 -0.68
C PRO A 214 0.54 16.49 -1.57
N THR A 215 1.73 15.92 -1.36
CA THR A 215 2.05 14.55 -1.77
C THR A 215 1.93 13.63 -0.56
N ILE A 216 1.04 12.64 -0.62
CA ILE A 216 0.76 11.70 0.46
C ILE A 216 1.06 10.29 -0.05
N GLU A 217 2.18 9.70 0.39
CA GLU A 217 2.71 8.45 -0.18
C GLU A 217 3.15 7.39 0.83
N GLY A 218 2.80 6.13 0.58
CA GLY A 218 3.38 5.03 1.34
C GLY A 218 2.99 5.01 2.82
N ASN A 219 1.95 5.74 3.22
CA ASN A 219 1.50 5.81 4.61
C ASN A 219 0.51 4.68 4.92
N ILE A 220 0.35 4.37 6.22
CA ILE A 220 -0.68 3.48 6.75
C ILE A 220 -1.71 4.32 7.51
N PHE A 221 -2.98 4.19 7.15
CA PHE A 221 -4.11 4.77 7.87
C PHE A 221 -4.94 3.61 8.44
N VAL A 222 -4.87 3.40 9.75
CA VAL A 222 -5.50 2.24 10.39
C VAL A 222 -6.27 2.65 11.64
N GLN A 223 -7.48 2.11 11.86
CA GLN A 223 -8.24 2.32 13.10
C GLN A 223 -8.54 3.80 13.46
N ASN A 224 -8.53 4.71 12.48
CA ASN A 224 -9.01 6.07 12.68
C ASN A 224 -10.54 6.06 12.82
N LYS A 225 -11.07 6.73 13.85
CA LYS A 225 -12.52 6.69 14.15
C LYS A 225 -13.37 7.37 13.08
N GLY A 226 -12.83 8.40 12.44
CA GLY A 226 -13.38 9.03 11.24
C GLY A 226 -12.73 8.46 9.98
N ASN A 227 -12.11 9.28 9.15
CA ASN A 227 -11.61 8.85 7.85
C ASN A 227 -10.10 8.55 7.88
N GLY A 228 -9.56 7.92 6.83
CA GLY A 228 -8.11 7.95 6.60
C GLY A 228 -7.67 9.37 6.25
N ILE A 229 -8.17 9.88 5.12
CA ILE A 229 -7.95 11.26 4.65
C ILE A 229 -9.29 11.93 4.36
N SER A 230 -9.41 13.22 4.69
CA SER A 230 -10.48 14.08 4.18
C SER A 230 -9.92 15.22 3.34
N LEU A 231 -10.51 15.45 2.16
CA LEU A 231 -10.19 16.55 1.27
C LEU A 231 -11.45 17.39 1.04
N ALA A 232 -11.33 18.70 1.16
CA ALA A 232 -12.45 19.63 1.01
C ALA A 232 -12.05 20.90 0.27
N LYS A 233 -13.05 21.74 -0.05
CA LYS A 233 -12.86 22.99 -0.80
C LYS A 233 -12.25 22.69 -2.18
N ALA A 234 -11.20 23.39 -2.60
CA ALA A 234 -10.54 23.22 -3.90
C ALA A 234 -9.20 22.48 -3.74
N SER A 235 -9.15 21.49 -2.85
CA SER A 235 -7.92 20.74 -2.57
C SER A 235 -7.50 19.92 -3.79
N GLN A 236 -6.20 19.78 -3.97
CA GLN A 236 -5.55 19.02 -5.03
C GLN A 236 -4.59 18.00 -4.40
N GLY A 237 -3.47 17.71 -5.06
CA GLY A 237 -2.42 16.83 -4.56
C GLY A 237 -2.53 15.39 -5.08
N ILE A 238 -1.64 14.56 -4.54
CA ILE A 238 -1.48 13.16 -4.93
C ILE A 238 -1.59 12.29 -3.68
N VAL A 239 -2.44 11.28 -3.72
CA VAL A 239 -2.52 10.22 -2.71
C VAL A 239 -2.13 8.92 -3.39
N ARG A 240 -0.94 8.40 -3.09
CA ARG A 240 -0.42 7.21 -3.77
C ARG A 240 0.18 6.14 -2.87
N ASN A 241 -0.01 4.88 -3.23
CA ASN A 241 0.65 3.74 -2.55
C ASN A 241 0.41 3.68 -1.02
N ASN A 242 -0.71 4.22 -0.53
CA ASN A 242 -1.06 4.18 0.88
C ASN A 242 -1.97 2.98 1.20
N LEU A 243 -1.95 2.53 2.44
CA LEU A 243 -2.91 1.56 3.00
C LEU A 243 -3.96 2.29 3.84
N PHE A 244 -5.24 2.00 3.58
CA PHE A 244 -6.38 2.48 4.37
C PHE A 244 -7.17 1.27 4.87
N GLN A 245 -7.18 1.04 6.17
CA GLN A 245 -7.81 -0.12 6.79
C GLN A 245 -8.58 0.22 8.06
N ASP A 246 -9.77 -0.36 8.23
CA ASP A 246 -10.57 -0.21 9.45
C ASP A 246 -10.81 1.24 9.89
N THR A 247 -11.00 2.14 8.92
CA THR A 247 -11.47 3.51 9.17
C THR A 247 -12.96 3.63 8.86
N GLY A 248 -13.55 4.79 9.13
CA GLY A 248 -14.83 5.22 8.58
C GLY A 248 -14.77 5.21 7.05
N PHE A 249 -14.34 6.28 6.41
CA PHE A 249 -14.02 6.23 4.98
C PHE A 249 -12.52 6.17 4.77
N GLY A 250 -12.04 5.33 3.84
CA GLY A 250 -10.63 5.37 3.45
C GLY A 250 -10.25 6.79 3.01
N LEU A 251 -11.02 7.33 2.06
CA LEU A 251 -10.94 8.74 1.67
C LEU A 251 -12.34 9.37 1.62
N ALA A 252 -12.46 10.59 2.15
CA ALA A 252 -13.61 11.47 1.92
C ALA A 252 -13.17 12.66 1.06
N ILE A 253 -13.78 12.84 -0.11
CA ILE A 253 -13.37 13.85 -1.09
C ILE A 253 -14.58 14.73 -1.45
N GLY A 254 -14.58 15.98 -1.01
CA GLY A 254 -15.67 16.93 -1.23
C GLY A 254 -15.22 18.26 -1.84
N GLY A 255 -16.14 19.22 -1.91
CA GLY A 255 -15.95 20.50 -2.57
C GLY A 255 -15.76 20.37 -4.08
N THR A 256 -14.74 21.03 -4.63
CA THR A 256 -14.32 21.00 -6.03
C THR A 256 -12.96 20.31 -6.19
N SER A 257 -12.61 19.41 -5.26
CA SER A 257 -11.28 18.81 -5.20
C SER A 257 -10.96 17.93 -6.42
N THR A 258 -9.71 17.95 -6.91
CA THR A 258 -9.27 17.28 -8.16
C THR A 258 -8.07 16.36 -7.95
N THR A 259 -7.99 15.70 -6.81
CA THR A 259 -6.84 14.90 -6.35
C THR A 259 -6.65 13.63 -7.20
N LEU A 260 -5.39 13.27 -7.45
CA LEU A 260 -5.01 11.97 -8.01
C LEU A 260 -4.94 10.93 -6.90
N VAL A 261 -5.67 9.83 -7.04
CA VAL A 261 -5.68 8.68 -6.13
C VAL A 261 -5.13 7.49 -6.90
N GLU A 262 -3.89 7.08 -6.62
CA GLU A 262 -3.18 6.07 -7.42
C GLU A 262 -2.56 4.94 -6.59
N GLY A 263 -2.77 3.68 -6.97
CA GLY A 263 -2.02 2.56 -6.37
C GLY A 263 -2.30 2.30 -4.89
N ASN A 264 -3.37 2.87 -4.32
CA ASN A 264 -3.69 2.72 -2.91
C ASN A 264 -4.43 1.41 -2.64
N GLN A 265 -4.24 0.87 -1.43
CA GLN A 265 -5.04 -0.24 -0.89
C GLN A 265 -6.07 0.31 0.09
N ILE A 266 -7.35 0.15 -0.22
CA ILE A 266 -8.46 0.73 0.51
C ILE A 266 -9.43 -0.39 0.89
N ILE A 267 -9.23 -0.94 2.07
CA ILE A 267 -9.83 -2.21 2.48
C ILE A 267 -10.52 -2.13 3.84
N GLN A 268 -11.62 -2.87 4.02
CA GLN A 268 -12.29 -3.05 5.33
C GLN A 268 -12.75 -1.76 6.04
N ASN A 269 -12.84 -0.65 5.31
CA ASN A 269 -13.40 0.60 5.82
C ASN A 269 -14.93 0.52 5.81
N GLN A 270 -15.63 1.49 6.41
CA GLN A 270 -17.08 1.61 6.24
C GLN A 270 -17.43 1.74 4.76
N ASP A 271 -16.82 2.70 4.07
CA ASP A 271 -16.74 2.74 2.60
C ASP A 271 -15.30 2.99 2.18
N GLY A 272 -14.94 2.57 0.96
CA GLY A 272 -13.61 2.83 0.43
C GLY A 272 -13.38 4.33 0.18
N LEU A 273 -14.08 4.89 -0.81
CA LEU A 273 -14.09 6.31 -1.11
C LEU A 273 -15.49 6.88 -1.05
N PHE A 274 -15.64 8.02 -0.38
CA PHE A 274 -16.86 8.80 -0.33
C PHE A 274 -16.64 10.15 -1.00
N ILE A 275 -17.32 10.39 -2.12
CA ILE A 275 -17.08 11.53 -3.00
C ILE A 275 -18.35 12.38 -3.09
N SER A 276 -18.26 13.65 -2.75
CA SER A 276 -19.40 14.56 -2.63
C SER A 276 -19.23 15.86 -3.38
N ASP A 277 -20.28 16.70 -3.33
CA ASP A 277 -20.33 18.03 -3.96
C ASP A 277 -20.08 17.96 -5.46
N SER A 278 -19.06 18.65 -5.98
CA SER A 278 -18.64 18.64 -7.38
C SER A 278 -17.19 18.18 -7.55
N ALA A 279 -16.70 17.37 -6.60
CA ALA A 279 -15.35 16.85 -6.62
C ALA A 279 -15.12 15.94 -7.84
N LYS A 280 -13.91 16.02 -8.40
CA LYS A 280 -13.51 15.31 -9.63
C LYS A 280 -12.17 14.59 -9.44
N PRO A 281 -12.06 13.64 -8.49
CA PRO A 281 -10.82 12.90 -8.31
C PRO A 281 -10.56 11.96 -9.49
N VAL A 282 -9.28 11.70 -9.76
CA VAL A 282 -8.84 10.74 -10.77
C VAL A 282 -8.35 9.48 -10.06
N LEU A 283 -8.95 8.33 -10.33
CA LEU A 283 -8.62 7.07 -9.66
C LEU A 283 -7.88 6.13 -10.61
N ARG A 284 -6.66 5.73 -10.27
CA ARG A 284 -5.87 4.80 -11.08
C ARG A 284 -5.28 3.67 -10.24
N LYS A 285 -5.34 2.43 -10.74
CA LYS A 285 -4.59 1.30 -10.15
C LYS A 285 -4.83 1.04 -8.66
N ASN A 286 -5.97 1.47 -8.11
CA ASN A 286 -6.27 1.26 -6.70
C ASN A 286 -6.89 -0.13 -6.48
N VAL A 287 -6.64 -0.70 -5.29
CA VAL A 287 -7.35 -1.90 -4.80
C VAL A 287 -8.35 -1.44 -3.75
N ILE A 288 -9.64 -1.49 -4.09
CA ILE A 288 -10.74 -1.03 -3.23
C ILE A 288 -11.64 -2.24 -2.96
N GLN A 289 -11.37 -2.94 -1.86
CA GLN A 289 -11.98 -4.26 -1.63
C GLN A 289 -12.50 -4.47 -0.23
N ASN A 290 -13.53 -5.31 -0.11
CA ASN A 290 -14.00 -5.83 1.17
C ASN A 290 -14.36 -4.74 2.18
N ASN A 291 -14.80 -3.57 1.71
CA ASN A 291 -15.34 -2.53 2.58
C ASN A 291 -16.72 -2.96 3.11
N LYS A 292 -17.02 -2.53 4.33
CA LYS A 292 -18.19 -2.95 5.12
C LYS A 292 -19.52 -2.49 4.49
N ARG A 293 -19.48 -1.51 3.57
CA ARG A 293 -20.63 -1.08 2.76
C ARG A 293 -20.27 -0.98 1.28
N ASP A 294 -19.67 0.12 0.82
CA ASP A 294 -19.41 0.32 -0.62
C ASP A 294 -17.92 0.54 -0.93
N GLY A 295 -17.54 0.27 -2.18
CA GLY A 295 -16.20 0.57 -2.71
C GLY A 295 -16.03 2.06 -3.00
N VAL A 296 -16.63 2.55 -4.08
CA VAL A 296 -16.66 3.97 -4.45
C VAL A 296 -18.09 4.50 -4.35
N VAL A 297 -18.29 5.57 -3.59
CA VAL A 297 -19.58 6.26 -3.47
C VAL A 297 -19.46 7.67 -4.04
N ALA A 298 -20.33 8.02 -4.99
CA ALA A 298 -20.46 9.38 -5.50
C ALA A 298 -21.87 9.91 -5.23
N ILE A 299 -21.96 11.12 -4.64
CA ILE A 299 -23.22 11.80 -4.35
C ILE A 299 -23.24 13.22 -4.91
N THR A 300 -24.41 13.87 -4.81
CA THR A 300 -24.63 15.25 -5.27
C THR A 300 -24.35 15.36 -6.77
N THR A 301 -23.24 15.99 -7.16
CA THR A 301 -22.81 16.25 -8.54
C THR A 301 -21.36 15.81 -8.74
N ALA A 302 -20.86 14.89 -7.91
CA ALA A 302 -19.49 14.40 -8.00
C ALA A 302 -19.25 13.70 -9.35
N GLU A 303 -18.07 13.91 -9.92
CA GLU A 303 -17.67 13.40 -11.22
C GLU A 303 -16.30 12.69 -11.12
N PRO A 304 -16.20 11.58 -10.37
CA PRO A 304 -14.94 10.85 -10.29
C PRO A 304 -14.61 10.20 -11.63
N ASN A 305 -13.34 10.33 -12.05
CA ASN A 305 -12.82 9.67 -13.23
C ASN A 305 -12.19 8.34 -12.83
N LEU A 306 -12.92 7.24 -13.04
CA LEU A 306 -12.43 5.89 -12.78
C LEU A 306 -11.69 5.29 -13.98
N GLY A 307 -11.58 5.99 -15.10
CA GLY A 307 -10.90 5.54 -16.31
C GLY A 307 -11.67 5.95 -17.57
N THR A 308 -10.95 6.31 -18.64
CA THR A 308 -11.49 6.65 -19.96
C THR A 308 -10.91 5.72 -21.03
N ASN A 309 -11.37 5.83 -22.28
CA ASN A 309 -10.83 5.06 -23.40
C ASN A 309 -9.34 5.38 -23.67
N GLU A 310 -8.94 6.63 -23.44
CA GLU A 310 -7.57 7.10 -23.63
C GLU A 310 -6.67 6.79 -22.42
N ASN A 311 -7.25 6.76 -21.22
CA ASN A 311 -6.52 6.52 -19.98
C ASN A 311 -7.32 5.61 -19.05
N LEU A 312 -7.07 4.30 -19.21
CA LEU A 312 -7.72 3.23 -18.47
C LEU A 312 -7.54 3.38 -16.95
N GLY A 313 -8.57 2.99 -16.21
CA GLY A 313 -8.59 3.04 -14.76
C GLY A 313 -7.58 2.11 -14.09
N GLY A 314 -7.64 0.83 -14.45
CA GLY A 314 -6.87 -0.22 -13.80
C GLY A 314 -7.24 -0.42 -12.33
N ASN A 315 -8.41 0.03 -11.86
CA ASN A 315 -8.80 -0.16 -10.46
C ASN A 315 -9.43 -1.55 -10.27
N LEU A 316 -9.05 -2.22 -9.18
CA LEU A 316 -9.66 -3.45 -8.70
C LEU A 316 -10.66 -3.11 -7.60
N ILE A 317 -11.95 -3.11 -7.94
CA ILE A 317 -13.03 -2.73 -7.02
C ILE A 317 -13.95 -3.94 -6.88
N ARG A 318 -13.78 -4.73 -5.82
CA ARG A 318 -14.40 -6.06 -5.66
C ARG A 318 -14.76 -6.35 -4.21
N GLY A 319 -15.75 -7.20 -3.99
CA GLY A 319 -16.01 -7.78 -2.67
C GLY A 319 -16.54 -6.77 -1.64
N ASN A 320 -16.86 -5.55 -2.06
CA ASN A 320 -17.54 -4.59 -1.20
C ASN A 320 -18.97 -5.10 -0.93
N THR A 321 -19.44 -4.89 0.30
CA THR A 321 -20.62 -5.62 0.80
C THR A 321 -21.87 -5.33 -0.05
N ARG A 322 -22.16 -4.06 -0.30
CA ARG A 322 -23.34 -3.61 -1.04
C ARG A 322 -23.00 -3.31 -2.50
N TYR A 323 -22.22 -2.26 -2.78
CA TYR A 323 -21.85 -1.88 -4.14
C TYR A 323 -20.34 -1.74 -4.31
N ASP A 324 -19.81 -2.17 -5.45
CA ASP A 324 -18.43 -1.86 -5.83
C ASP A 324 -18.36 -0.40 -6.30
N VAL A 325 -19.32 0.02 -7.14
CA VAL A 325 -19.50 1.43 -7.54
C VAL A 325 -20.93 1.86 -7.27
N ASN A 326 -21.09 2.84 -6.38
CA ASN A 326 -22.35 3.46 -6.02
C ASN A 326 -22.42 4.89 -6.55
N ASN A 327 -22.96 5.05 -7.75
CA ASN A 327 -23.31 6.36 -8.26
C ASN A 327 -24.70 6.77 -7.78
N ALA A 328 -24.77 7.47 -6.64
CA ALA A 328 -26.00 8.05 -6.12
C ALA A 328 -26.22 9.51 -6.56
N THR A 329 -25.47 10.00 -7.55
CA THR A 329 -25.75 11.29 -8.19
C THR A 329 -27.04 11.21 -9.03
N LYS A 330 -27.72 12.34 -9.21
CA LYS A 330 -28.96 12.39 -10.02
C LYS A 330 -28.69 12.61 -11.51
N THR A 331 -27.62 13.32 -11.84
CA THR A 331 -27.35 13.85 -13.18
C THR A 331 -26.08 13.31 -13.81
N SER A 332 -25.09 12.92 -13.01
CA SER A 332 -23.77 12.54 -13.52
C SER A 332 -23.73 11.06 -13.91
N THR A 333 -23.05 10.76 -15.01
CA THR A 333 -22.65 9.39 -15.35
C THR A 333 -21.18 9.23 -15.00
N ILE A 334 -20.84 8.24 -14.19
CA ILE A 334 -19.43 7.94 -13.87
C ILE A 334 -18.83 7.14 -15.03
N VAL A 335 -17.68 7.59 -15.54
CA VAL A 335 -16.91 6.83 -16.54
C VAL A 335 -15.93 5.92 -15.82
N ALA A 336 -16.01 4.61 -16.08
CA ALA A 336 -15.26 3.58 -15.39
C ALA A 336 -14.63 2.56 -16.37
N VAL A 337 -13.96 3.07 -17.41
CA VAL A 337 -13.30 2.22 -18.42
C VAL A 337 -12.02 1.58 -17.87
N GLY A 338 -11.86 0.27 -18.11
CA GLY A 338 -10.62 -0.45 -17.79
C GLY A 338 -10.51 -0.85 -16.32
N ASN A 339 -11.63 -1.07 -15.64
CA ASN A 339 -11.66 -1.47 -14.24
C ASN A 339 -12.19 -2.89 -14.08
N ASP A 340 -11.79 -3.55 -13.00
CA ASP A 340 -12.37 -4.81 -12.55
C ASP A 340 -13.47 -4.47 -11.53
N VAL A 341 -14.73 -4.32 -11.99
CA VAL A 341 -15.96 -3.99 -11.19
C VAL A 341 -17.04 -5.09 -11.35
N ASP A 342 -17.71 -5.53 -10.27
CA ASP A 342 -18.73 -6.57 -10.36
C ASP A 342 -19.93 -5.85 -10.91
N GLN A 343 -20.28 -6.16 -12.16
CA GLN A 343 -21.33 -5.45 -12.88
C GLN A 343 -22.68 -5.52 -12.12
N LYS A 344 -22.91 -6.57 -11.34
CA LYS A 344 -24.13 -6.70 -10.50
C LYS A 344 -24.11 -5.78 -9.28
N LYS A 345 -22.94 -5.29 -8.90
CA LYS A 345 -22.71 -4.37 -7.78
C LYS A 345 -22.42 -2.94 -8.24
N ILE A 346 -22.85 -2.59 -9.45
CA ILE A 346 -22.91 -1.22 -9.93
C ILE A 346 -24.30 -0.66 -9.63
N PHE A 347 -24.36 0.48 -8.93
CA PHE A 347 -25.58 1.24 -8.71
C PHE A 347 -25.50 2.59 -9.42
N GLY A 348 -26.62 3.00 -10.04
CA GLY A 348 -26.74 4.27 -10.75
C GLY A 348 -26.13 4.27 -12.16
N LYS A 349 -25.99 5.45 -12.74
CA LYS A 349 -25.52 5.62 -14.12
C LYS A 349 -24.00 5.50 -14.19
N VAL A 350 -23.48 4.38 -14.70
CA VAL A 350 -22.03 4.17 -14.89
C VAL A 350 -21.78 3.68 -16.30
N ASP A 351 -20.92 4.38 -17.02
CA ASP A 351 -20.39 3.94 -18.31
C ASP A 351 -19.17 3.05 -18.04
N PHE A 352 -19.42 1.74 -17.98
CA PHE A 352 -18.46 0.73 -17.55
C PHE A 352 -18.01 -0.11 -18.73
N VAL A 353 -16.69 -0.18 -18.91
CA VAL A 353 -16.04 -1.12 -19.83
C VAL A 353 -15.09 -1.98 -18.98
N ALA A 354 -15.40 -3.26 -18.91
CA ALA A 354 -14.67 -4.20 -18.08
C ALA A 354 -13.23 -4.39 -18.54
N ALA A 355 -12.33 -4.57 -17.59
CA ALA A 355 -11.01 -5.14 -17.82
C ALA A 355 -10.67 -6.13 -16.71
N THR A 356 -9.82 -7.11 -17.02
CA THR A 356 -9.16 -7.92 -15.99
C THR A 356 -7.99 -7.11 -15.45
N VAL A 357 -8.01 -6.80 -14.15
CA VAL A 357 -6.96 -6.01 -13.48
C VAL A 357 -6.18 -6.92 -12.54
N GLU A 358 -4.87 -7.01 -12.73
CA GLU A 358 -3.99 -7.65 -11.75
C GLU A 358 -3.76 -6.72 -10.55
N PRO A 359 -3.83 -7.20 -9.29
CA PRO A 359 -3.53 -6.38 -8.12
C PRO A 359 -2.10 -5.79 -8.19
N PRO A 360 -1.85 -4.55 -7.72
CA PRO A 360 -0.52 -3.96 -7.70
C PRO A 360 0.44 -4.76 -6.82
N ALA A 361 1.68 -4.92 -7.27
CA ALA A 361 2.75 -5.47 -6.45
C ALA A 361 3.21 -4.43 -5.42
N GLY A 362 3.16 -4.76 -4.13
CA GLY A 362 3.98 -4.11 -3.09
C GLY A 362 3.27 -3.55 -1.86
N GLY A 363 1.94 -3.61 -1.72
CA GLY A 363 1.29 -3.13 -0.49
C GLY A 363 1.13 -4.23 0.56
N ALA A 364 1.28 -3.86 1.84
CA ALA A 364 1.18 -4.78 2.98
C ALA A 364 -0.21 -5.43 3.04
N VAL A 365 -0.30 -6.68 2.59
CA VAL A 365 -1.55 -7.43 2.58
C VAL A 365 -1.80 -7.99 3.98
N ALA A 366 -2.59 -7.30 4.79
CA ALA A 366 -3.03 -7.80 6.09
C ALA A 366 -4.23 -8.76 5.93
N PHE A 367 -4.16 -9.95 6.52
CA PHE A 367 -5.24 -10.94 6.50
C PHE A 367 -5.91 -11.05 7.87
N LYS A 368 -7.24 -11.14 7.88
CA LYS A 368 -8.06 -11.11 9.11
C LYS A 368 -7.72 -12.22 10.11
N ASP A 369 -7.32 -13.39 9.61
CA ASP A 369 -7.01 -14.60 10.36
C ASP A 369 -5.50 -14.86 10.50
N VAL A 370 -4.68 -13.84 10.21
CA VAL A 370 -3.24 -13.85 10.46
C VAL A 370 -2.94 -12.76 11.50
N PRO A 371 -3.07 -13.07 12.81
CA PRO A 371 -2.86 -12.09 13.87
C PRO A 371 -1.40 -11.59 13.89
N SER A 372 -1.16 -10.44 14.54
CA SER A 372 0.17 -9.79 14.57
C SER A 372 1.30 -10.67 15.11
N ASN A 373 0.97 -11.61 16.00
CA ASN A 373 1.90 -12.56 16.60
C ASN A 373 1.93 -13.93 15.88
N PHE A 374 1.29 -14.07 14.73
CA PHE A 374 1.30 -15.32 13.96
C PHE A 374 2.70 -15.60 13.42
N TRP A 375 3.24 -16.78 13.68
CA TRP A 375 4.64 -17.14 13.37
C TRP A 375 5.02 -16.95 11.89
N ALA A 376 4.06 -17.12 10.98
CA ALA A 376 4.30 -17.00 9.54
C ALA A 376 3.90 -15.64 8.95
N LYS A 377 3.44 -14.68 9.77
CA LYS A 377 2.87 -13.41 9.31
C LYS A 377 3.78 -12.72 8.31
N SER A 378 5.06 -12.51 8.67
CA SER A 378 6.01 -11.79 7.83
C SER A 378 6.25 -12.49 6.48
N TYR A 379 6.29 -13.84 6.44
CA TYR A 379 6.41 -14.58 5.19
C TYR A 379 5.16 -14.43 4.32
N ILE A 380 3.97 -14.53 4.94
CA ILE A 380 2.69 -14.44 4.27
C ILE A 380 2.51 -13.04 3.67
N GLU A 381 2.70 -12.00 4.46
CA GLU A 381 2.56 -10.61 4.03
C GLU A 381 3.58 -10.25 2.95
N ALA A 382 4.82 -10.71 3.08
CA ALA A 382 5.85 -10.44 2.08
C ALA A 382 5.52 -11.10 0.73
N LEU A 383 5.14 -12.37 0.72
CA LEU A 383 4.74 -13.05 -0.53
C LEU A 383 3.43 -12.50 -1.11
N ALA A 384 2.48 -12.10 -0.25
CA ALA A 384 1.23 -11.51 -0.69
C ALA A 384 1.44 -10.13 -1.29
N SER A 385 2.33 -9.31 -0.71
CA SER A 385 2.74 -8.03 -1.29
C SER A 385 3.39 -8.21 -2.66
N GLN A 386 4.04 -9.34 -2.94
CA GLN A 386 4.62 -9.65 -4.25
C GLN A 386 3.64 -10.33 -5.22
N ASN A 387 2.35 -10.43 -4.88
CA ASN A 387 1.32 -11.16 -5.65
C ASN A 387 1.63 -12.65 -5.89
N ILE A 388 2.54 -13.23 -5.10
CA ILE A 388 2.91 -14.64 -5.20
C ILE A 388 1.80 -15.51 -4.60
N ILE A 389 1.25 -15.07 -3.48
CA ILE A 389 0.11 -15.71 -2.80
C ILE A 389 -1.02 -14.71 -2.63
N ALA A 390 -2.25 -15.22 -2.52
CA ALA A 390 -3.44 -14.43 -2.28
C ALA A 390 -4.30 -15.06 -1.18
N GLY A 391 -5.05 -14.21 -0.47
CA GLY A 391 -6.11 -14.64 0.43
C GLY A 391 -7.42 -14.93 -0.29
N PHE A 392 -8.46 -15.16 0.48
CA PHE A 392 -9.81 -15.41 0.04
C PHE A 392 -10.62 -14.11 -0.02
N PRO A 393 -11.73 -14.08 -0.78
CA PRO A 393 -12.60 -12.91 -0.87
C PRO A 393 -13.16 -12.42 0.48
N ASP A 394 -13.20 -13.28 1.50
CA ASP A 394 -13.62 -12.93 2.87
C ASP A 394 -12.54 -12.20 3.69
N GLY A 395 -11.39 -11.91 3.09
CA GLY A 395 -10.25 -11.24 3.74
C GLY A 395 -9.39 -12.17 4.60
N THR A 396 -9.62 -13.49 4.56
CA THR A 396 -8.79 -14.48 5.25
C THR A 396 -7.66 -15.00 4.36
N PHE A 397 -6.56 -15.45 4.96
CA PHE A 397 -5.53 -16.23 4.28
C PHE A 397 -5.74 -17.73 4.44
N LYS A 398 -6.42 -18.17 5.51
CA LYS A 398 -6.56 -19.56 5.97
C LYS A 398 -5.20 -20.24 6.17
N PRO A 399 -4.34 -19.72 7.07
CA PRO A 399 -2.95 -20.15 7.18
C PRO A 399 -2.77 -21.64 7.52
N ASN A 400 -3.74 -22.23 8.22
CA ASN A 400 -3.69 -23.62 8.68
C ASN A 400 -4.29 -24.62 7.67
N GLU A 401 -4.93 -24.15 6.60
CA GLU A 401 -5.51 -25.04 5.59
C GLU A 401 -4.42 -25.68 4.74
N PRO A 402 -4.59 -26.95 4.34
CA PRO A 402 -3.63 -27.64 3.49
C PRO A 402 -3.62 -27.10 2.05
N VAL A 403 -2.47 -27.23 1.39
CA VAL A 403 -2.28 -26.79 -0.01
C VAL A 403 -2.36 -27.97 -0.96
N THR A 404 -3.04 -27.83 -2.10
CA THR A 404 -3.04 -28.86 -3.15
C THR A 404 -1.77 -28.80 -4.00
N ARG A 405 -1.40 -29.92 -4.63
CA ARG A 405 -0.24 -29.97 -5.54
C ARG A 405 -0.33 -28.95 -6.69
N ALA A 406 -1.53 -28.69 -7.21
CA ALA A 406 -1.75 -27.65 -8.23
C ALA A 406 -1.54 -26.22 -7.69
N GLN A 407 -2.03 -25.94 -6.48
CA GLN A 407 -1.80 -24.64 -5.81
C GLN A 407 -0.32 -24.43 -5.54
N PHE A 408 0.37 -25.45 -5.02
CA PHE A 408 1.80 -25.41 -4.76
C PHE A 408 2.62 -25.13 -6.04
N ALA A 409 2.32 -25.81 -7.15
CA ALA A 409 2.96 -25.55 -8.43
C ALA A 409 2.78 -24.09 -8.88
N THR A 410 1.57 -23.55 -8.73
CA THR A 410 1.26 -22.14 -9.06
C THR A 410 2.09 -21.17 -8.23
N ILE A 411 2.21 -21.42 -6.92
CA ILE A 411 3.00 -20.58 -6.00
C ILE A 411 4.47 -20.59 -6.41
N ILE A 412 5.06 -21.77 -6.69
CA ILE A 412 6.46 -21.89 -7.15
C ILE A 412 6.67 -21.11 -8.44
N THR A 413 5.80 -21.29 -9.44
CA THR A 413 6.00 -20.64 -10.74
C THR A 413 5.89 -19.12 -10.63
N LYS A 414 4.99 -18.61 -9.80
CA LYS A 414 4.85 -17.17 -9.54
C LYS A 414 6.06 -16.62 -8.77
N ALA A 415 6.53 -17.34 -7.75
CA ALA A 415 7.65 -16.91 -6.93
C ALA A 415 8.96 -16.92 -7.71
N LEU A 416 9.29 -18.04 -8.35
CA LEU A 416 10.63 -18.31 -8.83
C LEU A 416 10.80 -18.10 -10.34
N ASN A 417 9.70 -18.03 -11.11
CA ASN A 417 9.72 -17.95 -12.58
C ASN A 417 10.80 -18.83 -13.24
N PRO A 418 10.82 -20.14 -12.93
CA PRO A 418 11.98 -20.97 -13.24
C PRO A 418 12.03 -21.39 -14.72
N SER A 419 13.24 -21.45 -15.28
CA SER A 419 13.46 -21.87 -16.66
C SER A 419 13.28 -23.39 -16.85
N ALA A 420 12.85 -23.79 -18.05
CA ALA A 420 12.70 -25.20 -18.40
C ALA A 420 14.05 -25.92 -18.47
N LYS A 421 14.14 -27.08 -17.81
CA LYS A 421 15.31 -27.98 -17.77
C LYS A 421 15.03 -29.35 -18.40
N ARG A 422 13.75 -29.69 -18.63
CA ARG A 422 13.31 -30.91 -19.32
C ARG A 422 12.10 -30.64 -20.20
N SER A 423 11.86 -31.54 -21.16
CA SER A 423 10.68 -31.50 -22.03
C SER A 423 9.38 -31.59 -21.22
N ALA A 424 8.33 -30.93 -21.70
CA ALA A 424 7.00 -31.04 -21.09
C ALA A 424 6.41 -32.44 -21.32
N ILE A 425 5.58 -32.89 -20.38
CA ILE A 425 4.69 -34.04 -20.55
C ILE A 425 3.25 -33.61 -20.32
N ASN A 426 2.31 -34.34 -20.91
CA ASN A 426 0.89 -34.19 -20.62
C ASN A 426 0.49 -35.24 -19.58
N PHE A 427 0.05 -34.78 -18.40
CA PHE A 427 -0.48 -35.67 -17.37
C PHE A 427 -1.91 -36.08 -17.70
N GLN A 428 -2.25 -37.35 -17.45
CA GLN A 428 -3.56 -37.90 -17.80
C GLN A 428 -4.72 -37.20 -17.06
N ASP A 429 -4.46 -36.65 -15.88
CA ASP A 429 -5.42 -36.02 -14.99
C ASP A 429 -5.31 -34.48 -14.93
N VAL A 430 -4.59 -33.88 -15.88
CA VAL A 430 -4.46 -32.42 -16.01
C VAL A 430 -4.83 -32.01 -17.44
N PRO A 431 -6.14 -31.80 -17.72
CA PRO A 431 -6.57 -31.37 -19.05
C PRO A 431 -6.05 -29.97 -19.37
N SER A 432 -5.91 -29.64 -20.66
CA SER A 432 -5.34 -28.37 -21.12
C SER A 432 -6.10 -27.12 -20.67
N ASN A 433 -7.39 -27.27 -20.37
CA ASN A 433 -8.25 -26.23 -19.81
C ASN A 433 -8.25 -26.18 -18.27
N PHE A 434 -7.48 -27.03 -17.59
CA PHE A 434 -7.35 -26.97 -16.14
C PHE A 434 -6.66 -25.66 -15.73
N TRP A 435 -7.20 -24.97 -14.72
CA TRP A 435 -6.74 -23.63 -14.32
C TRP A 435 -5.24 -23.56 -13.99
N ALA A 436 -4.64 -24.66 -13.50
CA ALA A 436 -3.21 -24.73 -13.17
C ALA A 436 -2.37 -25.41 -14.26
N PHE A 437 -2.92 -25.72 -15.44
CA PHE A 437 -2.22 -26.48 -16.49
C PHE A 437 -0.86 -25.87 -16.83
N ALA A 438 -0.80 -24.56 -17.08
CA ALA A 438 0.44 -23.86 -17.41
C ALA A 438 1.46 -23.88 -16.25
N ALA A 439 0.97 -23.67 -15.01
CA ALA A 439 1.82 -23.70 -13.82
C ALA A 439 2.40 -25.09 -13.56
N ILE A 440 1.58 -26.14 -13.66
CA ILE A 440 2.01 -27.53 -13.50
C ILE A 440 3.04 -27.89 -14.57
N LYS A 441 2.78 -27.54 -15.83
CA LYS A 441 3.71 -27.75 -16.94
C LYS A 441 5.05 -27.06 -16.67
N SER A 442 5.04 -25.77 -16.30
CA SER A 442 6.24 -25.00 -16.00
C SER A 442 7.02 -25.55 -14.80
N ALA A 443 6.35 -25.85 -13.68
CA ALA A 443 6.96 -26.43 -12.50
C ALA A 443 7.53 -27.84 -12.78
N TYR A 444 6.89 -28.62 -13.66
CA TYR A 444 7.42 -29.90 -14.10
C TYR A 444 8.68 -29.70 -14.93
N GLN A 445 8.64 -28.86 -15.98
CA GLN A 445 9.76 -28.62 -16.88
C GLN A 445 10.99 -28.08 -16.14
N SER A 446 10.79 -27.30 -15.08
CA SER A 446 11.85 -26.75 -14.24
C SER A 446 12.35 -27.68 -13.12
N GLN A 447 11.86 -28.92 -13.08
CA GLN A 447 12.21 -29.96 -12.09
C GLN A 447 11.83 -29.65 -10.63
N PHE A 448 10.96 -28.67 -10.40
CA PHE A 448 10.39 -28.43 -9.06
C PHE A 448 9.40 -29.52 -8.68
N VAL A 449 8.55 -29.97 -9.59
CA VAL A 449 7.56 -31.02 -9.29
C VAL A 449 7.69 -32.18 -10.27
N SER A 450 7.29 -33.38 -9.85
CA SER A 450 7.20 -34.57 -10.70
C SER A 450 5.82 -35.20 -10.57
N GLY A 451 5.40 -35.94 -11.59
CA GLY A 451 4.21 -36.79 -11.54
C GLY A 451 4.48 -38.15 -10.89
N TYR A 452 3.46 -38.99 -10.89
CA TYR A 452 3.50 -40.35 -10.37
C TYR A 452 3.84 -41.35 -11.49
N PRO A 453 4.31 -42.57 -11.16
CA PRO A 453 4.65 -43.59 -12.15
C PRO A 453 3.48 -44.01 -13.06
N ASP A 454 2.25 -43.81 -12.60
CA ASP A 454 1.01 -44.08 -13.36
C ASP A 454 0.70 -43.01 -14.44
N GLY A 455 1.54 -41.98 -14.58
CA GLY A 455 1.35 -40.89 -15.54
C GLY A 455 0.41 -39.77 -15.06
N SER A 456 -0.02 -39.81 -13.79
CA SER A 456 -0.84 -38.76 -13.18
C SER A 456 0.00 -37.69 -12.46
N PHE A 457 -0.57 -36.50 -12.26
CA PHE A 457 -0.01 -35.44 -11.43
C PHE A 457 -0.69 -35.33 -10.05
N LYS A 458 -1.94 -35.75 -9.95
CA LYS A 458 -2.86 -35.63 -8.80
C LYS A 458 -3.04 -34.17 -8.35
N PRO A 459 -3.59 -33.28 -9.21
CA PRO A 459 -3.60 -31.84 -8.97
C PRO A 459 -4.38 -31.42 -7.71
N GLN A 460 -5.42 -32.17 -7.34
CA GLN A 460 -6.25 -31.88 -6.16
C GLN A 460 -5.73 -32.52 -4.87
N GLN A 461 -4.74 -33.41 -4.95
CA GLN A 461 -4.18 -34.03 -3.76
C GLN A 461 -3.46 -32.98 -2.91
N GLN A 462 -3.75 -32.97 -1.60
CA GLN A 462 -3.05 -32.15 -0.62
C GLN A 462 -1.59 -32.60 -0.55
N ILE A 463 -0.65 -31.66 -0.70
CA ILE A 463 0.76 -31.98 -0.81
C ILE A 463 1.34 -32.36 0.56
N PRO A 464 2.00 -33.53 0.70
CA PRO A 464 2.76 -33.83 1.91
C PRO A 464 3.89 -32.83 2.11
N ARG A 465 4.15 -32.46 3.36
CA ARG A 465 5.17 -31.49 3.76
C ARG A 465 6.56 -31.85 3.24
N VAL A 466 6.92 -33.12 3.29
CA VAL A 466 8.19 -33.60 2.71
C VAL A 466 8.28 -33.38 1.21
N GLN A 467 7.16 -33.54 0.47
CA GLN A 467 7.17 -33.33 -0.97
C GLN A 467 7.35 -31.86 -1.34
N ALA A 468 6.85 -30.92 -0.53
CA ALA A 468 7.09 -29.50 -0.74
C ALA A 468 8.59 -29.15 -0.59
N LEU A 469 9.25 -29.73 0.42
CA LEU A 469 10.70 -29.53 0.63
C LEU A 469 11.55 -30.18 -0.47
N VAL A 470 11.23 -31.43 -0.83
CA VAL A 470 11.89 -32.14 -1.94
C VAL A 470 11.77 -31.35 -3.23
N ALA A 471 10.58 -30.80 -3.51
CA ALA A 471 10.32 -30.00 -4.69
C ALA A 471 11.20 -28.74 -4.76
N LEU A 472 11.29 -27.99 -3.67
CA LEU A 472 12.11 -26.78 -3.60
C LEU A 472 13.60 -27.11 -3.69
N ALA A 473 14.07 -28.12 -2.97
CA ALA A 473 15.46 -28.55 -3.02
C ALA A 473 15.88 -28.98 -4.44
N ASN A 474 15.08 -29.83 -5.09
CA ASN A 474 15.37 -30.29 -6.44
C ASN A 474 15.31 -29.17 -7.48
N GLY A 475 14.27 -28.33 -7.43
CA GLY A 475 14.09 -27.24 -8.39
C GLY A 475 15.21 -26.20 -8.34
N LEU A 476 15.68 -25.89 -7.12
CA LEU A 476 16.82 -25.01 -6.86
C LEU A 476 18.18 -25.71 -7.08
N GLY A 477 18.20 -27.02 -7.31
CA GLY A 477 19.44 -27.78 -7.50
C GLY A 477 20.30 -27.89 -6.23
N LEU A 478 19.67 -27.90 -5.05
CA LEU A 478 20.37 -27.98 -3.78
C LEU A 478 20.85 -29.41 -3.52
N THR A 479 22.08 -29.53 -3.03
CA THR A 479 22.67 -30.79 -2.57
C THR A 479 23.17 -30.63 -1.13
N ALA A 480 23.21 -31.75 -0.40
CA ALA A 480 23.81 -31.84 0.92
C ALA A 480 25.12 -32.63 0.85
N ASN A 481 26.17 -32.08 1.46
CA ASN A 481 27.44 -32.80 1.63
C ASN A 481 27.34 -33.86 2.74
N ASN A 482 26.45 -33.64 3.71
CA ASN A 482 26.22 -34.55 4.83
C ASN A 482 24.72 -34.83 4.99
N GLN A 483 24.29 -36.04 4.61
CA GLN A 483 22.90 -36.44 4.77
C GLN A 483 22.52 -36.76 6.21
N ASN A 484 23.50 -37.03 7.09
CA ASN A 484 23.23 -37.34 8.51
C ASN A 484 22.68 -36.12 9.29
N ILE A 485 22.72 -34.92 8.70
CA ILE A 485 22.12 -33.71 9.27
C ILE A 485 20.62 -33.86 9.56
N ILE A 486 19.93 -34.78 8.86
CA ILE A 486 18.51 -35.07 9.14
C ILE A 486 18.29 -35.68 10.52
N GLY A 487 19.34 -36.22 11.16
CA GLY A 487 19.31 -36.69 12.55
C GLY A 487 19.03 -35.56 13.56
N PHE A 488 19.02 -34.30 13.11
CA PHE A 488 18.49 -33.17 13.87
C PHE A 488 17.00 -33.32 14.22
N TYR A 489 16.22 -34.00 13.35
CA TYR A 489 14.79 -34.17 13.53
C TYR A 489 14.46 -35.39 14.40
N ASN A 490 13.58 -35.20 15.38
CA ASN A 490 13.12 -36.27 16.27
C ASN A 490 12.37 -37.38 15.52
N ASP A 491 11.75 -37.02 14.40
CA ASP A 491 10.95 -37.88 13.53
C ASP A 491 11.68 -38.22 12.22
N ALA A 492 13.01 -38.13 12.19
CA ALA A 492 13.83 -38.42 11.00
C ALA A 492 13.52 -39.80 10.38
N ALA A 493 13.17 -40.79 11.20
CA ALA A 493 12.79 -42.13 10.73
C ALA A 493 11.52 -42.15 9.86
N GLN A 494 10.70 -41.11 9.90
CA GLN A 494 9.50 -40.97 9.05
C GLN A 494 9.80 -40.36 7.68
N ILE A 495 11.03 -39.87 7.44
CA ILE A 495 11.44 -39.31 6.15
C ILE A 495 11.59 -40.46 5.15
N PRO A 496 10.84 -40.47 4.04
CA PRO A 496 10.99 -41.51 3.02
C PRO A 496 12.40 -41.53 2.44
N ASN A 497 12.93 -42.71 2.08
CA ASN A 497 14.29 -42.86 1.54
C ASN A 497 14.58 -41.93 0.35
N TYR A 498 13.62 -41.72 -0.55
CA TYR A 498 13.79 -40.82 -1.70
C TYR A 498 13.95 -39.34 -1.31
N ALA A 499 13.54 -38.97 -0.10
CA ALA A 499 13.53 -37.60 0.40
C ALA A 499 14.73 -37.27 1.30
N VAL A 500 15.52 -38.27 1.73
CA VAL A 500 16.65 -38.07 2.66
C VAL A 500 17.64 -37.03 2.13
N GLY A 501 18.14 -37.19 0.90
CA GLY A 501 19.06 -36.25 0.27
C GLY A 501 18.48 -34.83 0.11
N PRO A 502 17.31 -34.67 -0.54
CA PRO A 502 16.68 -33.35 -0.71
C PRO A 502 16.32 -32.65 0.61
N VAL A 503 15.84 -33.40 1.62
CA VAL A 503 15.55 -32.83 2.94
C VAL A 503 16.84 -32.39 3.62
N ALA A 504 17.89 -33.21 3.61
CA ALA A 504 19.20 -32.80 4.12
C ALA A 504 19.71 -31.52 3.45
N ALA A 505 19.49 -31.38 2.14
CA ALA A 505 19.89 -30.18 1.39
C ALA A 505 19.06 -28.96 1.79
N ALA A 506 17.74 -29.12 1.91
CA ALA A 506 16.83 -28.07 2.39
C ALA A 506 17.20 -27.60 3.81
N THR A 507 17.51 -28.54 4.71
CA THR A 507 17.97 -28.25 6.08
C THR A 507 19.29 -27.48 6.07
N SER A 508 20.30 -27.98 5.35
CA SER A 508 21.63 -27.36 5.26
C SER A 508 21.59 -25.94 4.69
N ARG A 509 20.61 -25.66 3.83
CA ARG A 509 20.40 -24.37 3.16
C ARG A 509 19.38 -23.49 3.86
N GLN A 510 18.95 -23.85 5.07
CA GLN A 510 18.03 -23.05 5.89
C GLN A 510 16.66 -22.80 5.20
N LEU A 511 16.19 -23.74 4.36
CA LEU A 511 14.85 -23.67 3.76
C LEU A 511 13.74 -24.08 4.74
N VAL A 512 14.08 -24.89 5.76
CA VAL A 512 13.08 -25.51 6.63
C VAL A 512 12.72 -24.57 7.79
N ILE A 513 11.44 -24.20 7.87
CA ILE A 513 10.82 -23.58 9.05
C ILE A 513 9.93 -24.61 9.75
N ASN A 514 10.19 -24.89 11.02
CA ASN A 514 9.41 -25.86 11.82
C ASN A 514 8.76 -25.14 13.01
N TYR A 515 7.43 -25.07 12.99
CA TYR A 515 6.61 -24.47 14.03
C TYR A 515 5.64 -25.51 14.63
N PRO A 516 5.44 -25.54 15.95
CA PRO A 516 6.14 -24.74 16.96
C PRO A 516 7.50 -25.34 17.37
N THR A 517 7.74 -26.62 17.04
CA THR A 517 8.90 -27.37 17.50
C THR A 517 9.93 -27.50 16.39
N VAL A 518 11.07 -26.81 16.50
CA VAL A 518 12.11 -26.76 15.45
C VAL A 518 12.64 -28.15 15.06
N LYS A 519 12.71 -29.08 16.02
CA LYS A 519 13.18 -30.47 15.81
C LYS A 519 12.11 -31.45 15.29
N GLN A 520 10.90 -30.99 14.97
CA GLN A 520 9.81 -31.84 14.48
C GLN A 520 9.52 -31.49 13.01
N LEU A 521 9.78 -32.42 12.09
CA LEU A 521 9.59 -32.17 10.65
C LEU A 521 8.16 -32.45 10.18
N ASP A 522 7.49 -33.45 10.74
CA ASP A 522 6.21 -34.02 10.32
C ASP A 522 6.13 -34.32 8.81
N PRO A 523 7.05 -35.15 8.26
CA PRO A 523 7.26 -35.25 6.82
C PRO A 523 6.02 -35.72 6.05
N ASN A 524 5.20 -36.58 6.65
CA ASN A 524 4.05 -37.21 6.00
C ASN A 524 2.73 -36.46 6.23
N ARG A 525 2.72 -35.41 7.08
CA ARG A 525 1.55 -34.52 7.23
C ARG A 525 1.41 -33.63 5.99
N GLN A 526 0.18 -33.22 5.69
CA GLN A 526 -0.09 -32.24 4.64
C GLN A 526 0.50 -30.87 5.00
N ALA A 527 1.14 -30.21 4.03
CA ALA A 527 1.69 -28.86 4.22
C ALA A 527 0.55 -27.83 4.28
N THR A 528 0.60 -26.94 5.27
CA THR A 528 -0.35 -25.82 5.37
C THR A 528 0.06 -24.65 4.47
N ARG A 529 -0.87 -23.73 4.23
CA ARG A 529 -0.62 -22.49 3.48
C ARG A 529 0.46 -21.62 4.11
N ALA A 530 0.51 -21.54 5.44
CA ALA A 530 1.56 -20.81 6.17
C ALA A 530 2.94 -21.45 5.97
N GLU A 531 3.01 -22.78 5.97
CA GLU A 531 4.25 -23.53 5.80
C GLU A 531 4.80 -23.39 4.38
N VAL A 532 3.93 -23.53 3.38
CA VAL A 532 4.30 -23.29 1.99
C VAL A 532 4.79 -21.86 1.79
N ALA A 533 4.12 -20.86 2.38
CA ALA A 533 4.58 -19.47 2.31
C ALA A 533 5.99 -19.30 2.91
N ALA A 534 6.23 -19.87 4.09
CA ALA A 534 7.53 -19.81 4.74
C ALA A 534 8.64 -20.48 3.92
N PHE A 535 8.40 -21.70 3.41
CA PHE A 535 9.38 -22.43 2.60
C PHE A 535 9.70 -21.72 1.28
N VAL A 536 8.69 -21.20 0.59
CA VAL A 536 8.86 -20.47 -0.68
C VAL A 536 9.59 -19.15 -0.45
N TYR A 537 9.32 -18.46 0.66
CA TYR A 537 10.10 -17.28 1.03
C TYR A 537 11.57 -17.62 1.26
N GLN A 538 11.87 -18.68 2.00
CA GLN A 538 13.26 -19.12 2.19
C GLN A 538 13.94 -19.55 0.88
N ALA A 539 13.18 -20.10 -0.07
CA ALA A 539 13.67 -20.36 -1.42
C ALA A 539 14.04 -19.07 -2.16
N LEU A 540 13.25 -17.98 -2.01
CA LEU A 540 13.60 -16.67 -2.56
C LEU A 540 14.85 -16.08 -1.91
N VAL A 541 15.03 -16.24 -0.59
CA VAL A 541 16.24 -15.84 0.11
C VAL A 541 17.46 -16.59 -0.43
N ASN A 542 17.35 -17.92 -0.58
CA ASN A 542 18.41 -18.75 -1.18
C ASN A 542 18.74 -18.36 -2.63
N ALA A 543 17.75 -17.87 -3.38
CA ALA A 543 17.93 -17.37 -4.73
C ALA A 543 18.45 -15.92 -4.80
N GLY A 544 18.72 -15.26 -3.67
CA GLY A 544 19.14 -13.85 -3.61
C GLY A 544 18.04 -12.85 -3.99
N ARG A 545 16.77 -13.27 -3.94
CA ARG A 545 15.59 -12.50 -4.38
C ARG A 545 14.73 -11.98 -3.23
N ALA A 546 15.09 -12.27 -1.99
CA ALA A 546 14.45 -11.75 -0.78
C ALA A 546 15.48 -11.58 0.34
N GLN A 547 15.21 -10.66 1.26
CA GLN A 547 16.01 -10.47 2.47
C GLN A 547 15.66 -11.53 3.52
N PRO A 548 16.61 -12.05 4.31
CA PRO A 548 16.30 -12.98 5.39
C PRO A 548 15.32 -12.37 6.41
N ILE A 549 14.30 -13.15 6.80
CA ILE A 549 13.43 -12.81 7.93
C ILE A 549 13.93 -13.56 9.17
N ASN A 550 14.17 -12.82 10.25
CA ASN A 550 14.54 -13.43 11.53
C ASN A 550 13.34 -14.21 12.09
N SER A 551 13.53 -15.50 12.35
CA SER A 551 12.48 -16.38 12.89
C SER A 551 13.07 -17.38 13.87
N PRO A 552 12.50 -17.52 15.08
CA PRO A 552 12.95 -18.55 16.04
C PRO A 552 12.62 -19.97 15.56
N TYR A 553 11.78 -20.09 14.53
CA TYR A 553 11.35 -21.38 13.95
C TYR A 553 12.22 -21.81 12.76
N LEU A 554 13.21 -21.00 12.39
CA LEU A 554 14.16 -21.35 11.35
C LEU A 554 15.06 -22.50 11.82
N VAL A 555 15.05 -23.62 11.07
CA VAL A 555 15.95 -24.74 11.35
C VAL A 555 17.36 -24.33 10.99
N THR A 556 18.20 -24.25 12.02
CA THR A 556 19.64 -24.03 11.90
C THR A 556 20.34 -25.20 12.58
N VAL A 557 21.16 -25.91 11.82
CA VAL A 557 21.97 -27.03 12.33
C VAL A 557 23.42 -26.59 12.20
N GLN A 558 24.12 -26.55 13.33
CA GLN A 558 25.53 -26.18 13.41
C GLN A 558 26.43 -27.28 12.86
#